data_AF-A0A353M0T4-F1
#
_entry.id   AF-A0A353M0T4-F1
#
_cell.length_a   1.000
_cell.length_b   1.000
_cell.length_c   1.000
_cell.angle_alpha   90.00
_cell.angle_beta   90.00
_cell.angle_gamma   90.00
#
_symmetry.space_group_name_H-M   'P 1'
#
loop_
_entity.id
_entity.type
_entity.pdbx_description
1 polymer ?
#
loop_
_entity_poly.entity_id
_entity_poly.type
_entity_poly.pdbx_seq_one_letter_code
_entity_poly.pdbx_strand_id
1 'polypeptide(L)'
;MSQVYCIRRRRKGKHLEYVDRQELEHLVTQNIKASKKNKKTQQELAVLLGVSPSTMSRELKRGLIVLRDSEWREYESYSADVAQDDYDKKATHKGPGLKIGNDHALAKHIEDKILKEKYSPDAVIMEIESGKYEFETTICTRTVYNYIEQGIFANITNKDLPRGGKTQKRKYRRVRKALSNVGGKSISQRPEEANKRLEYGHWEMDCVESGKRKGRSCLLVMVERLTRETIIFKLSSQTQDEVQKRLDQLERKMGKKRFAKKFKSITVDNGGEFLDWVKLEKSCFVQKGKRTAIYYCHPYSSWERGSNEQRNGHIRRFIPKGSAISKYTNKRIKEIEDWLNAYPRRVLNGLSAMDRLKQLELAS
;
A
#
# COMPACT_ATOMS: atom_id res chain seq x y z
N MET A 1 13.28 -14.41 -62.31
CA MET A 1 13.72 -14.85 -60.97
C MET A 1 13.50 -13.71 -59.98
N SER A 2 12.40 -13.71 -59.22
CA SER A 2 12.19 -12.69 -58.19
C SER A 2 12.98 -13.10 -56.94
N GLN A 3 13.97 -12.28 -56.57
CA GLN A 3 14.62 -12.38 -55.26
C GLN A 3 13.58 -12.03 -54.19
N VAL A 4 13.09 -13.03 -53.46
CA VAL A 4 12.30 -12.80 -52.25
C VAL A 4 13.28 -12.35 -51.18
N TYR A 5 13.44 -11.03 -51.02
CA TYR A 5 14.15 -10.47 -49.89
C TYR A 5 13.35 -10.80 -48.61
N CYS A 6 13.90 -11.66 -47.76
CA CYS A 6 13.35 -11.91 -46.43
C CYS A 6 13.68 -10.70 -45.53
N ILE A 7 12.74 -9.75 -45.40
CA ILE A 7 12.94 -8.47 -44.69
C ILE A 7 12.89 -8.65 -43.15
N ARG A 8 12.53 -9.84 -42.64
CA ARG A 8 12.46 -10.10 -41.19
C ARG A 8 13.86 -10.29 -40.58
N ARG A 9 14.56 -9.20 -40.29
CA ARG A 9 15.75 -9.24 -39.41
C ARG A 9 15.30 -9.44 -37.96
N ARG A 10 15.20 -10.70 -37.52
CA ARG A 10 15.00 -11.01 -36.09
C ARG A 10 16.18 -10.50 -35.27
N ARG A 11 15.89 -9.90 -34.12
CA ARG A 11 16.91 -9.54 -33.12
C ARG A 11 17.54 -10.84 -32.57
N LYS A 12 18.87 -10.94 -32.63
CA LYS A 12 19.64 -12.08 -32.07
C LYS A 12 19.26 -12.28 -30.58
N GLY A 13 18.94 -13.52 -30.21
CA GLY A 13 18.58 -13.89 -28.83
C GLY A 13 17.08 -13.85 -28.49
N LYS A 14 16.19 -13.52 -29.44
CA LYS A 14 14.73 -13.57 -29.23
C LYS A 14 14.20 -14.99 -29.48
N HIS A 15 13.39 -15.51 -28.54
CA HIS A 15 12.66 -16.77 -28.72
C HIS A 15 11.57 -16.63 -29.81
N LEU A 16 11.12 -17.76 -30.36
CA LEU A 16 9.98 -17.81 -31.28
C LEU A 16 8.71 -17.39 -30.52
N GLU A 17 7.95 -16.46 -31.10
CA GLU A 17 6.61 -16.11 -30.63
C GLU A 17 5.60 -17.14 -31.15
N TYR A 18 4.41 -17.19 -30.54
CA TYR A 18 3.37 -18.13 -30.95
C TYR A 18 2.99 -17.99 -32.44
N VAL A 19 2.94 -16.76 -32.95
CA VAL A 19 2.68 -16.47 -34.38
C VAL A 19 3.74 -17.12 -35.27
N ASP A 20 5.02 -17.09 -34.86
CA ASP A 20 6.10 -17.72 -35.60
C ASP A 20 5.96 -19.25 -35.62
N ARG A 21 5.43 -19.83 -34.53
CA ARG A 21 5.14 -21.27 -34.43
C ARG A 21 3.99 -21.65 -35.34
N GLN A 22 2.94 -20.83 -35.42
CA GLN A 22 1.81 -21.06 -36.34
C GLN A 22 2.26 -20.97 -37.82
N GLU A 23 3.13 -20.01 -38.16
CA GLU A 23 3.73 -19.93 -39.49
C GLU A 23 4.54 -21.19 -39.81
N LEU A 24 5.33 -21.70 -38.85
CA LEU A 24 6.08 -22.94 -39.02
C LEU A 24 5.16 -24.15 -39.23
N GLU A 25 4.08 -24.27 -38.46
CA GLU A 25 3.08 -25.34 -38.62
C GLU A 25 2.44 -25.33 -39.99
N HIS A 26 2.09 -24.14 -40.49
CA HIS A 26 1.59 -23.99 -41.85
C HIS A 26 2.60 -24.44 -42.90
N LEU A 27 3.86 -24.01 -42.77
CA LEU A 27 4.94 -24.40 -43.68
C LEU A 27 5.22 -25.91 -43.66
N VAL A 28 5.24 -26.53 -42.47
CA VAL A 28 5.44 -27.99 -42.32
C VAL A 28 4.28 -28.75 -42.95
N THR A 29 3.04 -28.32 -42.71
CA THR A 29 1.83 -28.94 -43.29
C THR A 29 1.85 -28.89 -44.82
N GLN A 30 2.20 -27.74 -45.39
CA GLN A 30 2.37 -27.61 -46.85
C GLN A 30 3.50 -28.50 -47.37
N ASN A 31 4.61 -28.58 -46.63
CA ASN A 31 5.78 -29.36 -47.02
C ASN A 31 5.53 -30.88 -46.98
N ILE A 32 4.70 -31.36 -46.05
CA ILE A 32 4.26 -32.76 -45.98
C ILE A 32 3.47 -33.14 -47.23
N LYS A 33 2.58 -32.24 -47.69
CA LYS A 33 1.73 -32.42 -48.89
C LYS A 33 2.49 -32.21 -50.21
N ALA A 34 3.69 -31.65 -50.19
CA ALA A 34 4.48 -31.40 -51.39
C ALA A 34 5.04 -32.71 -51.99
N SER A 35 5.12 -32.76 -53.32
CA SER A 35 5.79 -33.85 -54.04
C SER A 35 7.27 -33.94 -53.67
N LYS A 36 7.88 -35.13 -53.79
CA LYS A 36 9.29 -35.36 -53.40
C LYS A 36 10.26 -34.33 -54.00
N LYS A 37 10.00 -33.87 -55.24
CA LYS A 37 10.83 -32.87 -55.94
C LYS A 37 10.71 -31.44 -55.36
N ASN A 38 9.60 -31.14 -54.69
CA ASN A 38 9.29 -29.81 -54.15
C ASN A 38 9.36 -29.75 -52.61
N LYS A 39 9.71 -30.85 -51.94
CA LYS A 39 9.90 -30.88 -50.50
C LYS A 39 11.09 -30.02 -50.09
N LYS A 40 10.82 -29.07 -49.21
CA LYS A 40 11.80 -28.19 -48.60
C LYS A 40 12.55 -28.90 -47.49
N THR A 41 13.85 -28.67 -47.46
CA THR A 41 14.75 -29.08 -46.39
C THR A 41 14.55 -28.22 -45.14
N GLN A 42 15.05 -28.69 -43.99
CA GLN A 42 15.03 -27.89 -42.76
C GLN A 42 15.79 -26.56 -42.89
N GLN A 43 16.84 -26.52 -43.73
CA GLN A 43 17.58 -25.29 -43.99
C GLN A 43 16.73 -24.27 -44.75
N GLU A 44 15.99 -24.71 -45.77
CA GLU A 44 15.09 -23.83 -46.53
C GLU A 44 13.91 -23.34 -45.67
N LEU A 45 13.34 -24.20 -44.82
CA LEU A 45 12.32 -23.79 -43.85
C LEU A 45 12.88 -22.75 -42.87
N ALA A 46 14.13 -22.90 -42.42
CA ALA A 46 14.79 -21.94 -41.53
C ALA A 46 14.99 -20.58 -42.21
N VAL A 47 15.36 -20.56 -43.49
CA VAL A 47 15.47 -19.33 -44.29
C VAL A 47 14.11 -18.64 -44.46
N LEU A 48 13.05 -19.40 -44.72
CA LEU A 48 11.69 -18.88 -44.86
C LEU A 48 11.17 -18.25 -43.56
N LEU A 49 11.42 -18.89 -42.41
CA LEU A 49 11.01 -18.39 -41.09
C LEU A 49 11.97 -17.31 -40.52
N GLY A 50 13.13 -17.11 -41.16
CA GLY A 50 14.15 -16.15 -40.73
C GLY A 50 14.87 -16.54 -39.44
N VAL A 51 15.17 -17.82 -39.25
CA VAL A 51 15.87 -18.37 -38.07
C VAL A 51 17.10 -19.19 -38.45
N SER A 52 17.97 -19.47 -37.47
CA SER A 52 19.11 -20.37 -37.70
C SER A 52 18.65 -21.83 -37.89
N PRO A 53 19.37 -22.66 -38.68
CA PRO A 53 19.05 -24.09 -38.84
C PRO A 53 18.99 -24.84 -37.49
N SER A 54 19.86 -24.49 -36.54
CA SER A 54 19.84 -25.09 -35.20
C SER A 54 18.62 -24.69 -34.38
N THR A 55 18.10 -23.48 -34.56
CA THR A 55 16.83 -23.04 -33.93
C THR A 55 15.68 -23.84 -34.52
N MET A 56 15.64 -23.97 -35.85
CA MET A 56 14.60 -24.74 -36.56
C MET A 56 14.57 -26.20 -36.10
N SER A 57 15.73 -26.86 -36.05
CA SER A 57 15.82 -28.26 -35.60
C SER A 57 15.30 -28.45 -34.17
N ARG A 58 15.68 -27.57 -33.23
CA ARG A 58 15.18 -27.62 -31.84
C ARG A 58 13.68 -27.35 -31.74
N GLU A 59 13.15 -26.46 -32.59
CA GLU A 59 11.72 -26.15 -32.60
C GLU A 59 10.91 -27.32 -33.16
N LEU A 60 11.32 -27.88 -34.30
CA LEU A 60 10.66 -29.04 -34.91
C LEU A 60 10.62 -30.23 -33.94
N LYS A 61 11.71 -30.46 -33.19
CA LYS A 61 11.73 -31.49 -32.14
C LYS A 61 10.79 -31.17 -30.98
N ARG A 62 10.58 -29.88 -30.65
CA ARG A 62 9.69 -29.46 -29.56
C ARG A 62 8.22 -29.70 -29.89
N GLY A 63 7.80 -29.33 -31.09
CA GLY A 63 6.42 -29.48 -31.55
C GLY A 63 6.13 -30.78 -32.29
N LEU A 64 7.04 -31.75 -32.26
CA LEU A 64 6.91 -33.00 -33.01
C LEU A 64 5.67 -33.77 -32.52
N ILE A 65 4.78 -34.07 -33.44
CA ILE A 65 3.59 -34.89 -33.21
C ILE A 65 3.51 -35.99 -34.27
N VAL A 66 2.91 -37.12 -33.92
CA VAL A 66 2.60 -38.21 -34.86
C VAL A 66 1.11 -38.16 -35.16
N LEU A 67 0.77 -38.03 -36.44
CA LEU A 67 -0.61 -38.02 -36.93
C LEU A 67 -0.85 -39.28 -37.78
N ARG A 68 -2.13 -39.63 -37.95
CA ARG A 68 -2.55 -40.71 -38.86
C ARG A 68 -3.34 -40.12 -40.02
N ASP A 69 -3.07 -40.59 -41.23
CA ASP A 69 -3.85 -40.24 -42.41
C ASP A 69 -5.12 -41.10 -42.55
N SER A 70 -5.90 -40.85 -43.60
CA SER A 70 -7.13 -41.61 -43.91
C SER A 70 -6.87 -43.07 -44.27
N GLU A 71 -5.63 -43.44 -44.59
CA GLU A 71 -5.17 -44.80 -44.85
C GLU A 71 -4.53 -45.44 -43.61
N TRP A 72 -4.71 -44.82 -42.44
CA TRP A 72 -4.15 -45.24 -41.15
C TRP A 72 -2.61 -45.30 -41.08
N ARG A 73 -1.91 -44.62 -42.00
CA ARG A 73 -0.46 -44.51 -41.97
C ARG A 73 -0.05 -43.38 -41.03
N GLU A 74 0.93 -43.68 -40.18
CA GLU A 74 1.52 -42.70 -39.28
C GLU A 74 2.51 -41.81 -40.02
N TYR A 75 2.45 -40.51 -39.77
CA TYR A 75 3.41 -39.54 -40.26
C TYR A 75 3.73 -38.48 -39.21
N GLU A 76 4.97 -38.03 -39.21
CA GLU A 76 5.43 -36.95 -38.35
C GLU A 76 4.99 -35.58 -38.89
N SER A 77 4.47 -34.75 -38.00
CA SER A 77 4.12 -33.36 -38.26
C SER A 77 4.59 -32.47 -37.10
N TYR A 78 4.29 -31.18 -37.20
CA TYR A 78 4.60 -30.18 -36.20
C TYR A 78 3.33 -29.48 -35.75
N SER A 79 3.13 -29.33 -34.44
CA SER A 79 2.05 -28.54 -33.84
C SER A 79 2.61 -27.30 -33.12
N ALA A 80 2.08 -26.12 -33.45
CA ALA A 80 2.44 -24.89 -32.77
C ALA A 80 2.02 -24.90 -31.29
N ASP A 81 0.86 -25.50 -30.99
CA ASP A 81 0.31 -25.57 -29.63
C ASP A 81 1.18 -26.44 -28.72
N VAL A 82 1.56 -27.64 -29.17
CA VAL A 82 2.47 -28.52 -28.40
C VAL A 82 3.83 -27.85 -28.17
N ALA A 83 4.36 -27.16 -29.18
CA ALA A 83 5.62 -26.43 -29.04
C ALA A 83 5.51 -25.24 -28.07
N GLN A 84 4.36 -24.55 -28.05
CA GLN A 84 4.09 -23.44 -27.14
C GLN A 84 3.92 -23.93 -25.71
N ASP A 85 3.14 -25.00 -25.50
CA ASP A 85 2.91 -25.60 -24.18
C ASP A 85 4.21 -26.09 -23.53
N ASP A 86 5.09 -26.77 -24.28
CA ASP A 86 6.40 -27.18 -23.76
C ASP A 86 7.27 -25.96 -23.40
N TYR A 87 7.23 -24.90 -24.21
CA TYR A 87 7.97 -23.67 -23.92
C TYR A 87 7.47 -23.00 -22.64
N ASP A 88 6.15 -22.87 -22.48
CA ASP A 88 5.52 -22.24 -21.32
C ASP A 88 5.72 -23.08 -20.06
N LYS A 89 5.58 -24.41 -20.14
CA LYS A 89 5.89 -25.33 -19.03
C LYS A 89 7.36 -25.25 -18.59
N LYS A 90 8.30 -25.19 -19.54
CA LYS A 90 9.71 -24.98 -19.18
C LYS A 90 9.97 -23.58 -18.64
N ALA A 91 9.18 -22.58 -19.04
CA ALA A 91 9.28 -21.24 -18.49
C ALA A 91 8.79 -21.16 -17.04
N THR A 92 7.76 -21.93 -16.64
CA THR A 92 7.30 -21.98 -15.24
C THR A 92 8.34 -22.63 -14.31
N HIS A 93 9.19 -23.51 -14.84
CA HIS A 93 10.29 -24.13 -14.08
C HIS A 93 11.52 -23.20 -13.96
N LYS A 94 11.53 -22.06 -14.64
CA LYS A 94 12.65 -21.10 -14.60
C LYS A 94 12.42 -20.07 -13.49
N GLY A 95 13.35 -20.01 -12.54
CA GLY A 95 13.40 -18.97 -11.53
C GLY A 95 14.08 -19.47 -10.26
N PRO A 96 14.58 -18.57 -9.40
CA PRO A 96 14.96 -18.95 -8.05
C PRO A 96 13.73 -19.52 -7.33
N GLY A 97 13.93 -20.54 -6.48
CA GLY A 97 12.87 -21.06 -5.61
C GLY A 97 12.25 -19.95 -4.75
N LEU A 98 11.06 -20.21 -4.21
CA LEU A 98 10.39 -19.27 -3.30
C LEU A 98 11.29 -19.00 -2.09
N LYS A 99 11.54 -17.72 -1.80
CA LYS A 99 12.35 -17.33 -0.63
C LYS A 99 11.73 -17.84 0.68
N ILE A 100 10.41 -17.72 0.80
CA ILE A 100 9.65 -18.18 1.98
C ILE A 100 9.47 -19.71 2.00
N GLY A 101 9.80 -20.42 0.92
CA GLY A 101 9.42 -21.83 0.74
C GLY A 101 9.80 -22.76 1.89
N ASN A 102 10.96 -22.53 2.53
CA ASN A 102 11.45 -23.35 3.64
C ASN A 102 11.28 -22.67 5.02
N ASP A 103 11.06 -21.36 5.08
CA ASP A 103 10.95 -20.59 6.32
C ASP A 103 9.48 -20.42 6.74
N HIS A 104 8.92 -21.52 7.26
CA HIS A 104 7.53 -21.54 7.74
C HIS A 104 7.31 -20.62 8.95
N ALA A 105 8.34 -20.35 9.74
CA ALA A 105 8.27 -19.45 10.89
C ALA A 105 8.04 -18.00 10.42
N LEU A 106 8.82 -17.55 9.43
CA LEU A 106 8.64 -16.25 8.78
C LEU A 106 7.26 -16.13 8.14
N ALA A 107 6.81 -17.16 7.41
CA ALA A 107 5.49 -17.17 6.78
C ALA A 107 4.38 -16.95 7.81
N LYS A 108 4.39 -17.75 8.88
CA LYS A 108 3.41 -17.68 9.96
C LYS A 108 3.46 -16.34 10.70
N HIS A 109 4.64 -15.79 10.93
CA HIS A 109 4.80 -14.49 11.57
C HIS A 109 4.16 -13.37 10.74
N ILE A 110 4.40 -13.38 9.41
CA ILE A 110 3.77 -12.42 8.49
C ILE A 110 2.24 -12.57 8.50
N GLU A 111 1.74 -13.81 8.48
CA GLU A 111 0.31 -14.12 8.58
C GLU A 111 -0.33 -13.57 9.85
N ASP A 112 0.27 -13.88 11.01
CA ASP A 112 -0.23 -13.45 12.31
C ASP A 112 -0.24 -11.93 12.45
N LYS A 113 0.84 -11.25 12.04
CA LYS A 113 0.96 -9.78 12.11
C LYS A 113 -0.09 -9.08 11.24
N ILE A 114 -0.36 -9.59 10.04
CA ILE A 114 -1.34 -8.98 9.14
C ILE A 114 -2.77 -9.29 9.59
N LEU A 115 -3.09 -10.54 9.91
CA LEU A 115 -4.46 -10.96 10.22
C LEU A 115 -4.93 -10.52 11.61
N LYS A 116 -4.11 -10.77 12.63
CA LYS A 116 -4.46 -10.54 14.04
C LYS A 116 -4.11 -9.11 14.46
N GLU A 117 -2.89 -8.67 14.18
CA GLU A 117 -2.42 -7.35 14.59
C GLU A 117 -2.73 -6.24 13.57
N LYS A 118 -3.30 -6.57 12.40
CA LYS A 118 -3.69 -5.60 11.37
C LYS A 118 -2.52 -4.77 10.80
N TYR A 119 -1.31 -5.35 10.75
CA TYR A 119 -0.15 -4.72 10.12
C TYR A 119 -0.28 -4.67 8.59
N SER A 120 0.37 -3.70 7.95
CA SER A 120 0.62 -3.79 6.50
C SER A 120 1.86 -4.65 6.24
N PRO A 121 1.99 -5.32 5.09
CA PRO A 121 3.21 -6.06 4.73
C PRO A 121 4.48 -5.25 4.92
N ASP A 122 4.44 -3.96 4.57
CA ASP A 122 5.57 -3.06 4.77
C ASP A 122 5.96 -2.86 6.24
N ALA A 123 4.97 -2.80 7.13
CA ALA A 123 5.21 -2.60 8.55
C ALA A 123 5.76 -3.85 9.22
N VAL A 124 5.33 -5.04 8.76
CA VAL A 124 5.93 -6.30 9.21
C VAL A 124 7.40 -6.36 8.84
N ILE A 125 7.75 -6.05 7.59
CA ILE A 125 9.16 -6.07 7.15
C ILE A 125 10.01 -5.05 7.92
N MET A 126 9.51 -3.83 8.13
CA MET A 126 10.22 -2.86 8.98
C MET A 126 10.40 -3.34 10.44
N GLU A 127 9.43 -4.07 10.99
CA GLU A 127 9.55 -4.65 12.33
C GLU A 127 10.62 -5.75 12.38
N ILE A 128 10.68 -6.60 11.35
CA ILE A 128 11.70 -7.64 11.21
C ILE A 128 13.09 -7.02 11.04
N GLU A 129 13.22 -6.03 10.17
CA GLU A 129 14.48 -5.29 9.93
C GLU A 129 14.98 -4.54 11.18
N SER A 130 14.12 -4.27 12.16
CA SER A 130 14.53 -3.66 13.43
C SER A 130 15.35 -4.59 14.33
N GLY A 131 15.51 -5.87 13.96
CA GLY A 131 16.27 -6.86 14.73
C GLY A 131 15.53 -7.43 15.94
N LYS A 132 14.22 -7.16 16.08
CA LYS A 132 13.39 -7.73 17.14
C LYS A 132 13.11 -9.23 16.96
N TYR A 133 13.21 -9.71 15.72
CA TYR A 133 12.97 -11.09 15.34
C TYR A 133 14.06 -11.52 14.38
N GLU A 134 14.58 -12.73 14.59
CA GLU A 134 15.54 -13.36 13.69
C GLU A 134 14.86 -14.49 12.94
N PHE A 135 15.00 -14.48 11.61
CA PHE A 135 14.49 -15.50 10.70
C PHE A 135 15.62 -15.97 9.80
N GLU A 136 15.54 -17.20 9.30
CA GLU A 136 16.55 -17.77 8.42
C GLU A 136 16.60 -17.03 7.08
N THR A 137 15.45 -16.51 6.65
CA THR A 137 15.32 -15.83 5.36
C THR A 137 15.09 -14.33 5.51
N THR A 138 15.84 -13.54 4.74
CA THR A 138 15.54 -12.11 4.53
C THR A 138 14.68 -11.91 3.29
N ILE A 139 13.55 -11.22 3.46
CA ILE A 139 12.61 -10.89 2.37
C ILE A 139 12.30 -9.40 2.37
N CYS A 140 12.14 -8.80 1.18
CA CYS A 140 11.78 -7.39 1.07
C CYS A 140 10.26 -7.21 0.90
N THR A 141 9.76 -6.02 1.21
CA THR A 141 8.34 -5.65 1.13
C THR A 141 7.69 -6.04 -0.20
N ARG A 142 8.39 -5.81 -1.33
CA ARG A 142 7.87 -6.11 -2.66
C ARG A 142 7.61 -7.60 -2.86
N THR A 143 8.51 -8.45 -2.37
CA THR A 143 8.34 -9.91 -2.49
C THR A 143 7.15 -10.38 -1.67
N VAL A 144 6.93 -9.84 -0.46
CA VAL A 144 5.73 -10.17 0.34
C VAL A 144 4.44 -9.82 -0.40
N TYR A 145 4.34 -8.61 -0.97
CA TYR A 145 3.17 -8.24 -1.77
C TYR A 145 2.96 -9.16 -2.98
N ASN A 146 4.02 -9.47 -3.73
CA ASN A 146 3.94 -10.38 -4.86
C ASN A 146 3.47 -11.77 -4.43
N TYR A 147 3.94 -12.27 -3.29
CA TYR A 147 3.55 -13.58 -2.78
C TYR A 147 2.09 -13.62 -2.31
N ILE A 148 1.59 -12.54 -1.71
CA ILE A 148 0.16 -12.42 -1.39
C ILE A 148 -0.68 -12.36 -2.66
N GLU A 149 -0.23 -11.64 -3.69
CA GLU A 149 -0.94 -11.54 -4.97
C GLU A 149 -0.97 -12.89 -5.73
N GLN A 150 0.11 -13.66 -5.65
CA GLN A 150 0.22 -15.00 -6.24
C GLN A 150 -0.48 -16.09 -5.42
N GLY A 151 -1.04 -15.77 -4.24
CA GLY A 151 -1.69 -16.76 -3.37
C GLY A 151 -0.73 -17.77 -2.75
N ILE A 152 0.54 -17.39 -2.54
CA ILE A 152 1.57 -18.25 -1.94
C ILE A 152 1.35 -18.41 -0.43
N PHE A 153 0.82 -17.38 0.24
CA PHE A 153 0.44 -17.48 1.64
C PHE A 153 -0.85 -18.28 1.79
N ALA A 154 -0.92 -19.14 2.80
CA ALA A 154 -2.06 -20.02 3.01
C ALA A 154 -3.28 -19.26 3.55
N ASN A 155 -3.03 -18.29 4.44
CA ASN A 155 -4.09 -17.64 5.21
C ASN A 155 -4.33 -16.16 4.86
N ILE A 156 -3.48 -15.54 4.04
CA ILE A 156 -3.63 -14.14 3.64
C ILE A 156 -3.97 -14.02 2.16
N THR A 157 -4.93 -13.16 1.86
CA THR A 157 -5.22 -12.68 0.52
C THR A 157 -5.15 -11.15 0.44
N ASN A 158 -5.27 -10.60 -0.78
CA ASN A 158 -5.37 -9.16 -1.00
C ASN A 158 -6.52 -8.48 -0.24
N LYS A 159 -7.56 -9.23 0.17
CA LYS A 159 -8.71 -8.70 0.93
C LYS A 159 -8.37 -8.38 2.38
N ASP A 160 -7.36 -9.04 2.92
CA ASP A 160 -6.91 -8.88 4.31
C ASP A 160 -5.97 -7.68 4.48
N LEU A 161 -5.47 -7.15 3.36
CA LEU A 161 -4.59 -5.99 3.35
C LEU A 161 -5.34 -4.71 3.76
N PRO A 162 -4.71 -3.82 4.55
CA PRO A 162 -5.36 -2.60 5.06
C PRO A 162 -5.91 -1.63 3.99
N ARG A 163 -5.40 -1.73 2.76
CA ARG A 163 -5.91 -0.99 1.60
C ARG A 163 -6.16 -2.01 0.49
N GLY A 164 -7.40 -2.47 0.37
CA GLY A 164 -7.83 -3.46 -0.63
C GLY A 164 -7.85 -2.94 -2.07
N GLY A 165 -6.78 -2.28 -2.52
CA GLY A 165 -6.62 -1.79 -3.89
C GLY A 165 -7.33 -0.47 -4.21
N LYS A 166 -7.58 -0.24 -5.50
CA LYS A 166 -8.11 1.03 -6.05
C LYS A 166 -9.52 1.31 -5.53
N THR A 167 -9.66 2.33 -4.68
CA THR A 167 -10.96 2.92 -4.36
C THR A 167 -11.50 3.67 -5.58
N GLN A 168 -12.78 3.49 -5.93
CA GLN A 168 -13.41 4.32 -6.97
C GLN A 168 -13.31 5.80 -6.59
N LYS A 169 -12.82 6.63 -7.52
CA LYS A 169 -12.85 8.09 -7.36
C LYS A 169 -14.31 8.52 -7.21
N ARG A 170 -14.64 9.15 -6.08
CA ARG A 170 -15.98 9.70 -5.88
C ARG A 170 -16.23 10.80 -6.92
N LYS A 171 -17.40 10.77 -7.56
CA LYS A 171 -17.86 11.88 -8.40
C LYS A 171 -17.86 13.17 -7.58
N TYR A 172 -17.34 14.25 -8.17
CA TYR A 172 -17.32 15.56 -7.54
C TYR A 172 -18.76 15.97 -7.19
N ARG A 173 -19.01 16.27 -5.91
CA ARG A 173 -20.31 16.74 -5.44
C ARG A 173 -20.14 18.21 -5.03
N ARG A 174 -21.07 19.06 -5.47
CA ARG A 174 -21.08 20.49 -5.14
C ARG A 174 -21.06 20.64 -3.61
N VAL A 175 -19.97 21.19 -3.07
CA VAL A 175 -19.80 21.37 -1.63
C VAL A 175 -20.49 22.67 -1.24
N ARG A 176 -21.26 22.66 -0.14
CA ARG A 176 -21.81 23.89 0.45
C ARG A 176 -20.66 24.75 0.98
N LYS A 177 -20.78 26.09 0.89
CA LYS A 177 -19.87 27.02 1.55
C LYS A 177 -19.76 26.62 3.04
N ALA A 178 -18.57 26.19 3.45
CA ALA A 178 -18.27 26.03 4.87
C ALA A 178 -18.26 27.41 5.54
N LEU A 179 -18.61 27.45 6.83
CA LEU A 179 -18.43 28.65 7.65
C LEU A 179 -16.94 29.02 7.62
N SER A 180 -16.63 30.25 7.22
CA SER A 180 -15.27 30.77 7.27
C SER A 180 -14.99 31.31 8.67
N ASN A 181 -13.91 30.87 9.31
CA ASN A 181 -13.44 31.49 10.53
C ASN A 181 -12.92 32.91 10.24
N VAL A 182 -13.65 33.94 10.66
CA VAL A 182 -13.37 35.36 10.35
C VAL A 182 -12.28 35.95 11.27
N GLY A 183 -11.36 35.15 11.81
CA GLY A 183 -10.32 35.68 12.71
C GLY A 183 -9.29 34.68 13.25
N GLY A 184 -9.39 33.41 12.88
CA GLY A 184 -8.37 32.41 13.23
C GLY A 184 -7.09 32.61 12.42
N LYS A 185 -5.94 32.19 12.97
CA LYS A 185 -4.68 32.23 12.24
C LYS A 185 -4.70 31.21 11.11
N SER A 186 -4.32 31.63 9.90
CA SER A 186 -4.13 30.72 8.76
C SER A 186 -2.93 29.80 9.00
N ILE A 187 -2.97 28.59 8.45
CA ILE A 187 -1.84 27.66 8.41
C ILE A 187 -0.58 28.29 7.80
N SER A 188 -0.72 29.26 6.90
CA SER A 188 0.39 30.02 6.32
C SER A 188 1.17 30.86 7.34
N GLN A 189 0.57 31.16 8.50
CA GLN A 189 1.20 31.90 9.60
C GLN A 189 1.84 30.97 10.64
N ARG A 190 1.80 29.65 10.41
CA ARG A 190 2.38 28.66 11.33
C ARG A 190 3.91 28.73 11.25
N PRO A 191 4.63 28.58 12.38
CA PRO A 191 6.09 28.49 12.38
C PRO A 191 6.63 27.50 11.37
N GLU A 192 7.77 27.85 10.75
CA GLU A 192 8.36 27.06 9.68
C GLU A 192 8.92 25.72 10.17
N GLU A 193 9.32 25.67 11.44
CA GLU A 193 9.71 24.47 12.16
C GLU A 193 8.58 23.44 12.18
N ALA A 194 7.32 23.87 12.28
CA ALA A 194 6.16 22.99 12.19
C ALA A 194 5.89 22.49 10.75
N ASN A 195 6.16 23.33 9.75
CA ASN A 195 6.00 22.99 8.34
C ASN A 195 7.03 21.92 7.92
N LYS A 196 8.30 22.17 8.26
CA LYS A 196 9.44 21.29 8.00
C LYS A 196 9.54 20.11 8.97
N ARG A 197 8.72 20.08 10.03
CA ARG A 197 8.68 19.03 11.06
C ARG A 197 10.03 18.90 11.78
N LEU A 198 10.62 20.03 12.15
CA LEU A 198 11.96 20.10 12.75
C LEU A 198 11.95 19.93 14.27
N GLU A 199 10.85 20.31 14.91
CA GLU A 199 10.72 20.22 16.36
C GLU A 199 9.47 19.48 16.80
N TYR A 200 9.55 18.91 18.00
CA TYR A 200 8.41 18.31 18.68
C TYR A 200 7.49 19.39 19.26
N GLY A 201 6.20 19.12 19.18
CA GLY A 201 5.16 19.89 19.87
C GLY A 201 4.16 20.58 18.95
N HIS A 202 4.23 20.29 17.64
CA HIS A 202 3.25 20.75 16.67
C HIS A 202 2.29 19.62 16.32
N TRP A 203 1.01 19.81 16.61
CA TRP A 203 -0.01 18.79 16.48
C TRP A 203 -1.00 19.12 15.37
N GLU A 204 -1.56 18.09 14.75
CA GLU A 204 -2.78 18.19 13.95
C GLU A 204 -3.92 17.61 14.79
N MET A 205 -5.09 18.25 14.81
CA MET A 205 -6.27 17.81 15.55
C MET A 205 -7.46 17.63 14.60
N ASP A 206 -8.21 16.54 14.78
CA ASP A 206 -9.34 16.16 13.92
C ASP A 206 -10.36 15.33 14.70
N CYS A 207 -11.59 15.27 14.20
CA CYS A 207 -12.66 14.45 14.77
C CYS A 207 -13.03 13.28 13.85
N VAL A 208 -13.03 12.07 14.39
CA VAL A 208 -13.54 10.87 13.72
C VAL A 208 -14.98 10.64 14.18
N GLU A 209 -15.92 10.87 13.28
CA GLU A 209 -17.35 10.74 13.56
C GLU A 209 -17.85 9.29 13.64
N SER A 210 -18.88 9.12 14.46
CA SER A 210 -19.71 7.91 14.50
C SER A 210 -20.51 7.76 13.21
N GLY A 211 -21.02 6.55 12.96
CA GLY A 211 -21.93 6.32 11.86
C GLY A 211 -23.16 7.24 11.92
N LYS A 212 -23.64 7.68 10.75
CA LYS A 212 -24.87 8.48 10.66
C LYS A 212 -25.99 7.79 11.43
N ARG A 213 -26.72 8.55 12.26
CA ARG A 213 -27.81 8.07 13.12
C ARG A 213 -27.39 7.03 14.18
N LYS A 214 -26.10 6.85 14.46
CA LYS A 214 -25.59 5.92 15.49
C LYS A 214 -24.96 6.66 16.68
N GLY A 215 -25.63 7.71 17.13
CA GLY A 215 -25.19 8.57 18.23
C GLY A 215 -24.27 9.70 17.79
N ARG A 216 -24.00 10.62 18.72
CA ARG A 216 -23.21 11.84 18.49
C ARG A 216 -21.74 11.70 18.87
N SER A 217 -21.37 10.61 19.55
CA SER A 217 -20.01 10.39 20.03
C SER A 217 -18.99 10.42 18.89
N CYS A 218 -17.82 10.95 19.16
CA CYS A 218 -16.71 11.00 18.21
C CYS A 218 -15.40 10.68 18.91
N LEU A 219 -14.34 10.47 18.13
CA LEU A 219 -12.98 10.43 18.63
C LEU A 219 -12.27 11.72 18.24
N LEU A 220 -11.75 12.45 19.22
CA LEU A 220 -10.80 13.52 18.99
C LEU A 220 -9.41 12.89 18.83
N VAL A 221 -8.81 13.07 17.66
CA VAL A 221 -7.51 12.50 17.31
C VAL A 221 -6.50 13.63 17.16
N MET A 222 -5.42 13.55 17.92
CA MET A 222 -4.30 14.49 17.85
C MET A 222 -3.06 13.74 17.37
N VAL A 223 -2.39 14.24 16.34
CA VAL A 223 -1.16 13.64 15.79
C VAL A 223 -0.03 14.65 15.76
N GLU A 224 1.08 14.33 16.41
CA GLU A 224 2.29 15.15 16.43
C GLU A 224 3.04 15.06 15.10
N ARG A 225 3.55 16.19 14.59
CA ARG A 225 4.03 16.29 13.21
C ARG A 225 5.42 15.70 13.00
N LEU A 226 6.30 15.68 14.00
CA LEU A 226 7.66 15.13 13.89
C LEU A 226 7.68 13.61 14.14
N THR A 227 7.24 13.18 15.33
CA THR A 227 7.29 11.81 15.87
C THR A 227 6.11 10.94 15.47
N ARG A 228 5.02 11.56 15.03
CA ARG A 228 3.73 10.90 14.77
C ARG A 228 3.08 10.30 16.01
N GLU A 229 3.49 10.74 17.20
CA GLU A 229 2.75 10.44 18.44
C GLU A 229 1.28 10.76 18.22
N THR A 230 0.43 9.82 18.60
CA THR A 230 -1.01 9.95 18.47
C THR A 230 -1.66 9.84 19.82
N ILE A 231 -2.61 10.74 20.07
CA ILE A 231 -3.44 10.74 21.26
C ILE A 231 -4.90 10.71 20.80
N ILE A 232 -5.71 9.85 21.39
CA ILE A 232 -7.11 9.65 21.03
C ILE A 232 -7.98 9.81 22.27
N PHE A 233 -9.00 10.65 22.15
CA PHE A 233 -9.99 10.85 23.19
C PHE A 233 -11.39 10.54 22.68
N LYS A 234 -12.14 9.76 23.44
CA LYS A 234 -13.57 9.55 23.17
C LYS A 234 -14.37 10.73 23.73
N LEU A 235 -15.12 11.39 22.88
CA LEU A 235 -16.03 12.49 23.24
C LEU A 235 -17.48 12.04 23.19
N SER A 236 -18.34 12.64 24.03
CA SER A 236 -19.77 12.35 24.02
C SER A 236 -20.47 12.90 22.76
N SER A 237 -19.99 14.02 22.25
CA SER A 237 -20.46 14.67 21.02
C SER A 237 -19.36 15.48 20.33
N GLN A 238 -19.50 15.70 19.02
CA GLN A 238 -18.63 16.57 18.22
C GLN A 238 -19.09 18.03 18.33
N THR A 239 -18.86 18.64 19.48
CA THR A 239 -19.19 20.05 19.76
C THR A 239 -17.97 20.80 20.26
N GLN A 240 -17.97 22.12 20.09
CA GLN A 240 -16.88 22.99 20.56
C GLN A 240 -16.66 22.87 22.06
N ASP A 241 -17.74 22.86 22.84
CA ASP A 241 -17.66 22.78 24.30
C ASP A 241 -17.05 21.45 24.76
N GLU A 242 -17.37 20.35 24.09
CA GLU A 242 -16.83 19.03 24.45
C GLU A 242 -15.35 18.90 24.09
N VAL A 243 -14.93 19.46 22.95
CA VAL A 243 -13.50 19.57 22.58
C VAL A 243 -12.74 20.43 23.58
N GLN A 244 -13.27 21.62 23.92
CA GLN A 244 -12.65 22.52 24.90
C GLN A 244 -12.52 21.84 26.27
N LYS A 245 -13.63 21.27 26.78
CA LYS A 245 -13.64 20.52 28.03
C LYS A 245 -12.58 19.44 28.05
N ARG A 246 -12.36 18.74 26.94
CA ARG A 246 -11.32 17.72 26.86
C ARG A 246 -9.91 18.30 26.91
N LEU A 247 -9.66 19.41 26.23
CA LEU A 247 -8.39 20.12 26.31
C LEU A 247 -8.13 20.66 27.73
N ASP A 248 -9.16 21.15 28.43
CA ASP A 248 -9.05 21.60 29.83
C ASP A 248 -8.66 20.45 30.75
N GLN A 249 -9.31 19.29 30.60
CA GLN A 249 -8.95 18.10 31.36
C GLN A 249 -7.50 17.67 31.10
N LEU A 250 -7.06 17.74 29.85
CA LEU A 250 -5.69 17.40 29.48
C LEU A 250 -4.68 18.39 30.07
N GLU A 251 -4.96 19.70 29.98
CA GLU A 251 -4.13 20.75 30.57
C GLU A 251 -4.04 20.59 32.09
N ARG A 252 -5.17 20.34 32.77
CA ARG A 252 -5.21 20.10 34.23
C ARG A 252 -4.39 18.87 34.62
N LYS A 253 -4.48 17.78 33.87
CA LYS A 253 -3.75 16.54 34.15
C LYS A 253 -2.23 16.71 34.00
N MET A 254 -1.79 17.49 33.00
CA MET A 254 -0.35 17.68 32.73
C MET A 254 0.27 18.85 33.49
N GLY A 255 -0.54 19.85 33.85
CA GLY A 255 -0.09 21.15 34.32
C GLY A 255 0.34 22.09 33.19
N LYS A 256 0.18 23.39 33.41
CA LYS A 256 0.40 24.46 32.42
C LYS A 256 1.75 24.37 31.68
N LYS A 257 2.87 24.24 32.41
CA LYS A 257 4.22 24.24 31.83
C LYS A 257 4.44 23.05 30.88
N ARG A 258 4.05 21.84 31.32
CA ARG A 258 4.20 20.62 30.52
C ARG A 258 3.27 20.63 29.31
N PHE A 259 2.05 21.12 29.47
CA PHE A 259 1.11 21.28 28.36
C PHE A 259 1.68 22.20 27.28
N ALA A 260 2.16 23.40 27.64
CA ALA A 260 2.73 24.35 26.68
C ALA A 260 3.98 23.81 25.97
N LYS A 261 4.82 23.02 26.66
CA LYS A 261 5.99 22.34 26.05
C LYS A 261 5.56 21.26 25.06
N LYS A 262 4.51 20.49 25.40
CA LYS A 262 4.01 19.39 24.57
C LYS A 262 3.15 19.87 23.40
N PHE A 263 2.35 20.92 23.57
CA PHE A 263 1.41 21.46 22.57
C PHE A 263 1.76 22.92 22.27
N LYS A 264 2.82 23.14 21.50
CA LYS A 264 3.25 24.49 21.06
C LYS A 264 2.24 25.09 20.08
N SER A 265 1.78 24.27 19.13
CA SER A 265 0.72 24.66 18.20
C SER A 265 -0.17 23.49 17.82
N ILE A 266 -1.43 23.74 17.53
CA ILE A 266 -2.38 22.76 17.02
C ILE A 266 -2.99 23.27 15.71
N THR A 267 -2.94 22.45 14.67
CA THR A 267 -3.55 22.72 13.36
C THR A 267 -4.86 21.95 13.23
N VAL A 268 -5.93 22.65 12.87
CA VAL A 268 -7.30 22.11 12.71
C VAL A 268 -7.84 22.47 11.33
N ASP A 269 -8.93 21.82 10.91
CA ASP A 269 -9.72 22.31 9.79
C ASP A 269 -10.76 23.34 10.23
N ASN A 270 -11.56 23.81 9.27
CA ASN A 270 -12.67 24.72 9.51
C ASN A 270 -13.96 23.98 9.91
N GLY A 271 -13.84 22.84 10.60
CA GLY A 271 -14.96 22.11 11.19
C GLY A 271 -15.69 22.94 12.25
N GLY A 272 -17.00 22.72 12.37
CA GLY A 272 -17.85 23.47 13.30
C GLY A 272 -17.39 23.35 14.76
N GLU A 273 -16.87 22.19 15.12
CA GLU A 273 -16.31 21.84 16.43
C GLU A 273 -15.02 22.58 16.78
N PHE A 274 -14.38 23.24 15.81
CA PHE A 274 -13.12 23.95 16.00
C PHE A 274 -13.21 25.46 15.76
N LEU A 275 -14.38 26.05 15.45
CA LEU A 275 -14.45 27.48 15.06
C LEU A 275 -14.05 28.46 16.19
N ASP A 276 -14.28 28.12 17.46
CA ASP A 276 -13.94 28.98 18.61
C ASP A 276 -12.47 28.84 19.03
N TRP A 277 -11.55 29.34 18.19
CA TRP A 277 -10.11 29.33 18.50
C TRP A 277 -9.76 30.08 19.79
N VAL A 278 -10.52 31.11 20.16
CA VAL A 278 -10.25 31.91 21.37
C VAL A 278 -10.38 31.01 22.60
N LYS A 279 -11.45 30.21 22.66
CA LYS A 279 -11.65 29.21 23.72
C LYS A 279 -10.60 28.10 23.70
N LEU A 280 -10.19 27.64 22.52
CA LEU A 280 -9.18 26.60 22.37
C LEU A 280 -7.77 27.07 22.78
N GLU A 281 -7.43 28.33 22.50
CA GLU A 281 -6.14 28.92 22.90
C GLU A 281 -6.11 29.33 24.38
N LYS A 282 -7.23 29.74 24.98
CA LYS A 282 -7.28 30.21 26.38
C LYS A 282 -6.88 29.11 27.36
N SER A 283 -5.97 29.35 28.31
CA SER A 283 -5.61 28.38 29.36
C SER A 283 -6.68 28.28 30.46
N CYS A 284 -6.87 27.08 31.05
CA CYS A 284 -7.77 26.90 32.19
C CYS A 284 -7.14 27.32 33.55
N PHE A 285 -5.85 27.67 33.58
CA PHE A 285 -5.12 28.06 34.79
C PHE A 285 -4.93 29.58 34.96
N VAL A 286 -5.07 30.36 33.89
CA VAL A 286 -4.84 31.82 33.93
C VAL A 286 -5.98 32.58 33.27
N GLN A 287 -6.33 33.73 33.84
CA GLN A 287 -7.35 34.60 33.27
C GLN A 287 -6.86 35.27 31.97
N LYS A 288 -5.58 35.63 31.90
CA LYS A 288 -4.92 36.20 30.72
C LYS A 288 -3.71 35.33 30.34
N GLY A 289 -3.77 34.68 29.17
CA GLY A 289 -2.71 33.84 28.64
C GLY A 289 -3.22 32.67 27.81
N LYS A 290 -2.36 32.19 26.90
CA LYS A 290 -2.69 31.09 25.98
C LYS A 290 -2.02 29.78 26.43
N ARG A 291 -2.70 28.65 26.25
CA ARG A 291 -2.16 27.29 26.46
C ARG A 291 -1.40 26.77 25.23
N THR A 292 -1.80 27.19 24.03
CA THR A 292 -1.24 26.80 22.73
C THR A 292 -1.64 27.84 21.68
N ALA A 293 -1.03 27.79 20.49
CA ALA A 293 -1.51 28.48 19.29
C ALA A 293 -2.41 27.58 18.43
N ILE A 294 -3.49 28.11 17.86
CA ILE A 294 -4.40 27.41 16.93
C ILE A 294 -4.22 27.95 15.52
N TYR A 295 -4.08 27.04 14.55
CA TYR A 295 -3.96 27.36 13.13
C TYR A 295 -4.99 26.60 12.29
N TYR A 296 -5.58 27.27 11.30
CA TYR A 296 -6.59 26.70 10.42
C TYR A 296 -6.05 26.42 9.04
N CYS A 297 -6.33 25.23 8.53
CA CYS A 297 -6.08 24.90 7.13
C CYS A 297 -6.86 25.79 6.17
N HIS A 298 -6.33 25.93 4.95
CA HIS A 298 -7.04 26.57 3.87
C HIS A 298 -8.34 25.81 3.56
N PRO A 299 -9.44 26.51 3.24
CA PRO A 299 -10.66 25.86 2.79
C PRO A 299 -10.37 24.87 1.66
N TYR A 300 -11.02 23.70 1.68
CA TYR A 300 -10.86 22.64 0.69
C TYR A 300 -9.45 22.03 0.57
N SER A 301 -8.55 22.31 1.52
CA SER A 301 -7.15 21.86 1.47
C SER A 301 -6.88 20.70 2.44
N SER A 302 -7.58 19.58 2.25
CA SER A 302 -7.48 18.42 3.17
C SER A 302 -6.08 17.81 3.23
N TRP A 303 -5.26 17.98 2.18
CA TRP A 303 -3.87 17.50 2.11
C TRP A 303 -2.94 18.14 3.14
N GLU A 304 -3.30 19.32 3.67
CA GLU A 304 -2.50 20.04 4.66
C GLU A 304 -2.43 19.33 6.03
N ARG A 305 -3.38 18.39 6.26
CA ARG A 305 -3.45 17.50 7.43
C ARG A 305 -3.27 16.03 7.06
N GLY A 306 -2.35 15.75 6.13
CA GLY A 306 -2.09 14.39 5.68
C GLY A 306 -1.74 13.42 6.82
N SER A 307 -1.21 13.90 7.95
CA SER A 307 -0.88 13.06 9.12
C SER A 307 -2.15 12.53 9.79
N ASN A 308 -3.13 13.40 10.02
CA ASN A 308 -4.43 13.00 10.55
C ASN A 308 -5.19 12.10 9.58
N GLU A 309 -5.14 12.35 8.27
CA GLU A 309 -5.81 11.47 7.30
C GLU A 309 -5.26 10.04 7.35
N GLN A 310 -3.92 9.89 7.36
CA GLN A 310 -3.29 8.58 7.50
C GLN A 310 -3.67 7.92 8.82
N ARG A 311 -3.66 8.68 9.93
CA ARG A 311 -3.95 8.13 11.25
C ARG A 311 -5.41 7.69 11.40
N ASN A 312 -6.34 8.50 10.91
CA ASN A 312 -7.75 8.16 10.84
C ASN A 312 -7.95 6.89 10.02
N GLY A 313 -7.23 6.72 8.91
CA GLY A 313 -7.21 5.47 8.14
C GLY A 313 -6.80 4.25 8.96
N HIS A 314 -5.81 4.38 9.84
CA HIS A 314 -5.41 3.28 10.73
C HIS A 314 -6.46 3.00 11.82
N ILE A 315 -7.06 4.04 12.42
CA ILE A 315 -8.17 3.88 13.37
C ILE A 315 -9.33 3.11 12.71
N ARG A 316 -9.61 3.38 11.42
CA ARG A 316 -10.66 2.68 10.67
C ARG A 316 -10.40 1.19 10.42
N ARG A 317 -9.18 0.68 10.64
CA ARG A 317 -8.89 -0.78 10.66
C ARG A 317 -9.58 -1.47 11.84
N PHE A 318 -9.72 -0.77 12.96
CA PHE A 318 -10.34 -1.29 14.19
C PHE A 318 -11.77 -0.79 14.41
N ILE A 319 -12.09 0.41 13.90
CA ILE A 319 -13.40 1.06 14.04
C ILE A 319 -13.92 1.37 12.63
N PRO A 320 -14.54 0.39 11.95
CA PRO A 320 -15.02 0.56 10.58
C PRO A 320 -15.94 1.76 10.42
N LYS A 321 -15.93 2.38 9.24
CA LYS A 321 -16.81 3.51 8.95
C LYS A 321 -18.27 3.09 9.12
N GLY A 322 -19.08 3.94 9.77
CA GLY A 322 -20.47 3.60 10.07
C GLY A 322 -20.67 2.85 11.39
N SER A 323 -19.60 2.61 12.16
CA SER A 323 -19.70 2.06 13.52
C SER A 323 -20.21 3.09 14.52
N ALA A 324 -20.91 2.61 15.56
CA ALA A 324 -21.31 3.44 16.70
C ALA A 324 -20.12 3.61 17.66
N ILE A 325 -19.49 4.79 17.70
CA ILE A 325 -18.30 5.02 18.55
C ILE A 325 -18.62 4.85 20.03
N SER A 326 -19.85 5.14 20.44
CA SER A 326 -20.33 4.94 21.81
C SER A 326 -20.12 3.51 22.33
N LYS A 327 -20.17 2.50 21.46
CA LYS A 327 -19.99 1.08 21.81
C LYS A 327 -18.55 0.68 22.16
N TYR A 328 -17.55 1.47 21.77
CA TYR A 328 -16.15 1.18 22.07
C TYR A 328 -15.76 1.74 23.43
N THR A 329 -15.23 0.92 24.32
CA THR A 329 -14.82 1.34 25.67
C THR A 329 -13.58 2.23 25.61
N ASN A 330 -13.36 3.06 26.64
CA ASN A 330 -12.15 3.88 26.73
C ASN A 330 -10.88 3.00 26.75
N LYS A 331 -10.94 1.81 27.38
CA LYS A 331 -9.86 0.82 27.35
C LYS A 331 -9.55 0.40 25.90
N ARG A 332 -10.56 0.07 25.10
CA ARG A 332 -10.37 -0.29 23.70
C ARG A 332 -9.80 0.86 22.87
N ILE A 333 -10.22 2.10 23.13
CA ILE A 333 -9.63 3.28 22.47
C ILE A 333 -8.15 3.43 22.83
N LYS A 334 -7.78 3.19 24.09
CA LYS A 334 -6.38 3.22 24.53
C LYS A 334 -5.53 2.12 23.89
N GLU A 335 -6.05 0.90 23.78
CA GLU A 335 -5.36 -0.19 23.04
C GLU A 335 -5.08 0.20 21.58
N ILE A 336 -6.05 0.86 20.91
CA ILE A 336 -5.86 1.36 19.55
C ILE A 336 -4.80 2.46 19.53
N GLU A 337 -4.81 3.40 20.48
CA GLU A 337 -3.78 4.44 20.61
C GLU A 337 -2.37 3.84 20.79
N ASP A 338 -2.23 2.84 21.66
CA ASP A 338 -0.95 2.18 21.95
C ASP A 338 -0.45 1.42 20.73
N TRP A 339 -1.33 0.67 20.05
CA TRP A 339 -1.01 0.03 18.77
C TRP A 339 -0.56 1.05 17.73
N LEU A 340 -1.27 2.18 17.63
CA LEU A 340 -0.94 3.25 16.69
C LEU A 340 0.44 3.82 16.96
N ASN A 341 0.83 3.97 18.23
CA ASN A 341 2.12 4.49 18.63
C ASN A 341 3.26 3.46 18.52
N ALA A 342 2.96 2.16 18.64
CA ALA A 342 3.88 1.03 18.44
C ALA A 342 4.14 0.71 16.96
N TYR A 343 3.21 1.10 16.09
CA TYR A 343 3.29 0.77 14.67
C TYR A 343 4.52 1.38 13.99
N PRO A 344 5.39 0.56 13.35
CA PRO A 344 6.57 1.03 12.62
C PRO A 344 6.18 1.76 11.33
N ARG A 345 6.90 2.83 10.99
CA ARG A 345 6.53 3.70 9.86
C ARG A 345 7.72 4.03 9.00
N ARG A 346 7.51 3.93 7.68
CA ARG A 346 8.51 4.30 6.68
C ARG A 346 8.94 5.77 6.76
N VAL A 347 8.01 6.68 7.10
CA VAL A 347 8.32 8.12 7.30
C VAL A 347 9.24 8.37 8.51
N LEU A 348 9.40 7.39 9.39
CA LEU A 348 10.30 7.41 10.53
C LEU A 348 11.43 6.39 10.36
N ASN A 349 11.76 6.00 9.12
CA ASN A 349 12.79 5.03 8.79
C ASN A 349 12.62 3.69 9.53
N GLY A 350 11.38 3.19 9.59
CA GLY A 350 11.06 1.92 10.25
C GLY A 350 10.74 2.02 11.74
N LEU A 351 11.04 3.16 12.38
CA LEU A 351 10.75 3.35 13.80
C LEU A 351 9.25 3.59 14.07
N SER A 352 8.82 3.22 15.27
CA SER A 352 7.50 3.59 15.78
C SER A 352 7.48 5.02 16.34
N ALA A 353 6.30 5.54 16.71
CA ALA A 353 6.25 6.85 17.40
C ALA A 353 6.91 6.75 18.77
N MET A 354 6.71 5.64 19.46
CA MET A 354 7.34 5.41 20.77
C MET A 354 8.86 5.38 20.67
N ASP A 355 9.41 4.69 19.67
CA ASP A 355 10.86 4.62 19.48
C ASP A 355 11.44 6.00 19.15
N ARG A 356 10.74 6.76 18.29
CA ARG A 356 11.16 8.12 17.93
C ARG A 356 11.09 9.10 19.10
N LEU A 357 10.08 8.97 19.96
CA LEU A 357 9.98 9.76 21.20
C LEU A 357 11.14 9.46 22.13
N LYS A 358 11.44 8.19 22.37
CA LYS A 358 12.59 7.78 23.20
C LYS A 358 13.91 8.35 22.67
N GLN A 359 14.12 8.34 21.35
CA GLN A 359 15.31 8.96 20.74
C GLN A 359 15.40 10.47 21.02
N LEU A 360 14.27 11.19 20.98
CA LEU A 360 14.27 12.62 21.28
C LEU A 360 14.51 12.89 22.77
N GLU A 361 13.96 12.06 23.65
CA GLU A 361 14.18 12.16 25.10
C GLU A 361 15.64 11.89 25.48
N LEU A 362 16.32 10.97 24.78
CA LEU A 362 17.75 10.70 24.97
C LEU A 362 18.66 11.81 24.39
N ALA A 363 18.16 12.58 23.43
CA ALA A 363 18.91 13.66 22.78
C ALA A 363 18.68 15.05 23.42
N SER A 364 17.75 15.14 24.39
CA SER A 364 17.38 16.38 25.10
C SER A 364 17.96 16.39 26.51
#